data_AF-A0A1R1SLJ2-F1
#
_entry.id   AF-A0A1R1SLJ2-F1
#
_cell.length_a   1.000
_cell.length_b   1.000
_cell.length_c   1.000
_cell.angle_alpha   90.00
_cell.angle_beta   90.00
_cell.angle_gamma   90.00
#
_symmetry.space_group_name_H-M   'P 1'
#
loop_
_entity.id
_entity.type
_entity.pdbx_description
1 polymer ?
#
loop_
_entity_poly.entity_id
_entity_poly.type
_entity_poly.pdbx_seq_one_letter_code
_entity_poly.pdbx_strand_id
1 'polypeptide(L)'
;CRDHAAEMERAVAAAASERAQAVDYGLRIVAQEQVGLAYAGWDRLLTRVALPAWRMGRWPSRLDAGVVSALTELSRRDRLAEGFASRLSERPACDLLEEPGLIDEATSLLAARLFHGGPSEPGPDWSPVDWGAYPEEVVDRKWRLEAARLHRVLDEQPHPDAEPAPVPPEPAQPAPAQPDPAPPGPVAAGCVAPEPAAPTLARVMERLTAAPDRAPTGELGEEVAVLLSVELAREEALHRAETRARGRAGGRAGEGPASGGGDLWIDGCAPLFPPQPPRTGRELLADHVTAMVCCAAIDTAGAAPGLDWLDGPALLVGGRRRADLAYPVLSLVEDGDAEPLRAWLGEVGVRAEKPVRLV
;
A
#
# COMPACT_ATOMS: atom_id res chain seq x y z
N CYS A 1 22.88 -43.46 -44.71
CA CYS A 1 21.96 -42.41 -44.23
C CYS A 1 21.75 -42.40 -42.71
N ARG A 2 21.74 -43.55 -41.99
CA ARG A 2 21.58 -43.58 -40.53
C ARG A 2 22.74 -42.89 -39.77
N ASP A 3 23.96 -43.03 -40.27
CA ASP A 3 25.14 -42.41 -39.62
C ASP A 3 25.11 -40.88 -39.67
N HIS A 4 24.60 -40.30 -40.77
CA HIS A 4 24.46 -38.85 -40.92
C HIS A 4 23.33 -38.29 -40.02
N ALA A 5 22.26 -39.07 -39.79
CA ALA A 5 21.21 -38.68 -38.85
C ALA A 5 21.73 -38.70 -37.39
N ALA A 6 22.51 -39.72 -37.02
CA ALA A 6 23.13 -39.82 -35.70
C ALA A 6 24.20 -38.73 -35.44
N GLU A 7 24.89 -38.26 -36.49
CA GLU A 7 25.79 -37.10 -36.41
C GLU A 7 25.02 -35.79 -36.25
N MET A 8 23.90 -35.63 -36.96
CA MET A 8 23.03 -34.47 -36.84
C MET A 8 22.39 -34.37 -35.45
N GLU A 9 21.92 -35.49 -34.89
CA GLU A 9 21.37 -35.56 -33.53
C GLU A 9 22.42 -35.19 -32.47
N ARG A 10 23.67 -35.68 -32.62
CA ARG A 10 24.77 -35.30 -31.73
C ARG A 10 25.13 -33.81 -31.84
N ALA A 11 25.11 -33.24 -33.03
CA ALA A 11 25.38 -31.82 -33.24
C ALA A 11 24.27 -30.93 -32.65
N VAL A 12 23.00 -31.31 -32.81
CA VAL A 12 21.86 -30.61 -32.22
C VAL A 12 21.89 -30.70 -30.69
N ALA A 13 22.19 -31.87 -30.13
CA ALA A 13 22.32 -32.06 -28.68
C ALA A 13 23.49 -31.24 -28.09
N ALA A 14 24.63 -31.16 -28.78
CA ALA A 14 25.77 -30.35 -28.37
C ALA A 14 25.42 -28.84 -28.40
N ALA A 15 24.80 -28.37 -29.48
CA ALA A 15 24.38 -26.96 -29.62
C ALA A 15 23.26 -26.56 -28.65
N ALA A 16 22.40 -27.51 -28.26
CA ALA A 16 21.40 -27.31 -27.20
C ALA A 16 22.06 -27.27 -25.81
N SER A 17 23.08 -28.11 -25.56
CA SER A 17 23.83 -28.13 -24.31
C SER A 17 24.67 -26.85 -24.11
N GLU A 18 25.36 -26.35 -25.14
CA GLU A 18 26.09 -25.08 -25.10
C GLU A 18 25.15 -23.88 -24.84
N ARG A 19 23.97 -23.86 -25.46
CA ARG A 19 22.95 -22.82 -25.18
C ARG A 19 22.38 -22.93 -23.76
N ALA A 20 22.21 -24.14 -23.24
CA ALA A 20 21.76 -24.37 -21.86
C ALA A 20 22.83 -24.03 -20.81
N GLN A 21 24.13 -24.12 -21.16
CA GLN A 21 25.24 -23.68 -20.29
C GLN A 21 25.28 -22.16 -20.11
N ALA A 22 24.72 -21.38 -21.05
CA ALA A 22 24.58 -19.93 -20.93
C ALA A 22 23.40 -19.50 -20.02
N VAL A 23 22.53 -20.43 -19.62
CA VAL A 23 21.47 -20.17 -18.63
C VAL A 23 22.04 -20.42 -17.23
N ASP A 24 22.39 -19.31 -16.58
CA ASP A 24 23.06 -19.31 -15.27
C ASP A 24 22.32 -20.22 -14.26
N TYR A 25 23.08 -21.09 -13.58
CA TYR A 25 22.56 -22.00 -12.58
C TYR A 25 21.89 -21.24 -11.42
N GLY A 26 22.37 -20.02 -11.12
CA GLY A 26 21.75 -19.13 -10.13
C GLY A 26 20.36 -18.61 -10.55
N LEU A 27 20.16 -18.28 -11.84
CA LEU A 27 18.87 -17.80 -12.37
C LEU A 27 17.79 -18.89 -12.33
N ARG A 28 18.18 -20.16 -12.42
CA ARG A 28 17.26 -21.30 -12.29
C ARG A 28 16.82 -21.56 -10.86
N ILE A 29 17.71 -21.40 -9.87
CA ILE A 29 17.34 -21.54 -8.45
C ILE A 29 16.45 -20.36 -8.02
N VAL A 30 16.77 -19.14 -8.43
CA VAL A 30 15.91 -17.97 -8.19
C VAL A 30 14.54 -18.17 -8.84
N ALA A 31 14.47 -18.62 -10.10
CA ALA A 31 13.19 -18.91 -10.74
C ALA A 31 12.39 -20.02 -10.03
N GLN A 32 13.05 -21.04 -9.45
CA GLN A 32 12.38 -22.10 -8.68
C GLN A 32 11.92 -21.65 -7.29
N GLU A 33 12.66 -20.77 -6.61
CA GLU A 33 12.23 -20.14 -5.35
C GLU A 33 11.05 -19.18 -5.59
N GLN A 34 11.03 -18.47 -6.72
CA GLN A 34 9.90 -17.64 -7.16
C GLN A 34 8.65 -18.48 -7.49
N VAL A 35 8.82 -19.70 -8.01
CA VAL A 35 7.71 -20.68 -8.24
C VAL A 35 7.12 -21.19 -6.93
N GLY A 36 7.95 -21.38 -5.90
CA GLY A 36 7.51 -21.75 -4.55
C GLY A 36 6.66 -20.66 -3.90
N LEU A 37 6.99 -19.38 -4.14
CA LEU A 37 6.20 -18.23 -3.70
C LEU A 37 4.89 -18.07 -4.50
N ALA A 38 4.94 -18.29 -5.82
CA ALA A 38 3.79 -18.12 -6.71
C ALA A 38 2.64 -19.10 -6.42
N TYR A 39 2.91 -20.32 -5.95
CA TYR A 39 1.87 -21.31 -5.67
C TYR A 39 1.13 -21.07 -4.33
N ALA A 40 1.69 -20.27 -3.42
CA ALA A 40 1.08 -19.92 -2.12
C ALA A 40 0.77 -18.41 -1.97
N GLY A 41 1.20 -17.58 -2.93
CA GLY A 41 1.38 -16.14 -2.73
C GLY A 41 0.46 -15.21 -3.53
N TRP A 42 -0.42 -15.70 -4.39
CA TRP A 42 -1.32 -14.82 -5.17
C TRP A 42 -2.22 -13.97 -4.27
N ASP A 43 -2.84 -14.54 -3.25
CA ASP A 43 -3.67 -13.79 -2.31
C ASP A 43 -2.87 -12.68 -1.61
N ARG A 44 -1.63 -12.99 -1.19
CA ARG A 44 -0.72 -12.03 -0.56
C ARG A 44 -0.25 -10.97 -1.53
N LEU A 45 0.11 -11.33 -2.76
CA LEU A 45 0.49 -10.40 -3.81
C LEU A 45 -0.66 -9.43 -4.10
N LEU A 46 -1.87 -9.94 -4.29
CA LEU A 46 -3.04 -9.12 -4.58
C LEU A 46 -3.41 -8.24 -3.38
N THR A 47 -3.33 -8.76 -2.15
CA THR A 47 -3.79 -8.05 -0.94
C THR A 47 -2.74 -7.10 -0.34
N ARG A 48 -1.46 -7.51 -0.31
CA ARG A 48 -0.36 -6.77 0.34
C ARG A 48 0.40 -5.88 -0.63
N VAL A 49 0.34 -6.16 -1.94
CA VAL A 49 1.09 -5.42 -2.98
C VAL A 49 0.13 -4.76 -3.98
N ALA A 50 -0.63 -5.51 -4.76
CA ALA A 50 -1.44 -4.90 -5.82
C ALA A 50 -2.53 -3.95 -5.29
N LEU A 51 -3.24 -4.32 -4.22
CA LEU A 51 -4.33 -3.52 -3.66
C LEU A 51 -3.89 -2.12 -3.18
N PRO A 52 -2.79 -1.94 -2.45
CA PRO A 52 -2.24 -0.61 -2.17
C PRO A 52 -2.03 0.26 -3.41
N ALA A 53 -1.46 -0.29 -4.49
CA ALA A 53 -1.26 0.44 -5.74
C ALA A 53 -2.61 0.82 -6.37
N TRP A 54 -3.55 -0.12 -6.45
CA TRP A 54 -4.86 0.10 -7.05
C TRP A 54 -5.64 1.21 -6.36
N ARG A 55 -5.62 1.25 -5.02
CA ARG A 55 -6.24 2.33 -4.24
C ARG A 55 -5.69 3.72 -4.55
N MET A 56 -4.50 3.82 -5.15
CA MET A 56 -3.85 5.07 -5.54
C MET A 56 -3.95 5.40 -7.03
N GLY A 57 -4.78 4.66 -7.78
CA GLY A 57 -4.85 4.83 -9.23
C GLY A 57 -3.61 4.29 -9.95
N ARG A 58 -2.90 3.33 -9.34
CA ARG A 58 -1.70 2.71 -9.89
C ARG A 58 -1.90 1.21 -10.04
N TRP A 59 -1.15 0.55 -10.90
CA TRP A 59 -1.19 -0.92 -10.99
C TRP A 59 0.20 -1.48 -11.31
N PRO A 60 0.65 -2.56 -10.64
CA PRO A 60 1.94 -3.16 -10.95
C PRO A 60 1.98 -3.62 -12.41
N SER A 61 2.94 -3.15 -13.20
CA SER A 61 3.02 -3.47 -14.63
C SER A 61 3.42 -4.92 -14.91
N ARG A 62 4.03 -5.57 -13.92
CA ARG A 62 4.54 -6.94 -13.99
C ARG A 62 4.03 -7.71 -12.79
N LEU A 63 3.15 -8.69 -12.96
CA LEU A 63 2.78 -9.65 -11.89
C LEU A 63 3.53 -10.98 -12.00
N ASP A 64 4.47 -11.07 -12.97
CA ASP A 64 5.23 -12.28 -13.30
C ASP A 64 4.33 -13.49 -13.61
N ALA A 65 3.09 -13.24 -14.06
CA ALA A 65 2.11 -14.25 -14.43
C ALA A 65 2.57 -15.07 -15.63
N GLY A 66 3.22 -14.43 -16.59
CA GLY A 66 3.86 -15.10 -17.73
C GLY A 66 4.95 -16.07 -17.29
N VAL A 67 5.76 -15.69 -16.30
CA VAL A 67 6.82 -16.53 -15.71
C VAL A 67 6.22 -17.70 -14.95
N VAL A 68 5.18 -17.47 -14.14
CA VAL A 68 4.46 -18.52 -13.39
C VAL A 68 3.78 -19.51 -14.33
N SER A 69 3.13 -19.03 -15.39
CA SER A 69 2.50 -19.87 -16.42
C SER A 69 3.55 -20.72 -17.15
N ALA A 70 4.67 -20.10 -17.53
CA ALA A 70 5.78 -20.79 -18.18
C ALA A 70 6.39 -21.88 -17.28
N LEU A 71 6.59 -21.58 -16.00
CA LEU A 71 7.16 -22.54 -15.04
C LEU A 71 6.17 -23.63 -14.65
N THR A 72 4.87 -23.33 -14.61
CA THR A 72 3.81 -24.33 -14.39
C THR A 72 3.71 -25.30 -15.56
N GLU A 73 3.75 -24.79 -16.78
CA GLU A 73 3.76 -25.62 -18.00
C GLU A 73 5.05 -26.44 -18.10
N LEU A 74 6.21 -25.87 -17.77
CA LEU A 74 7.48 -26.60 -17.67
C LEU A 74 7.42 -27.72 -16.61
N SER A 75 6.84 -27.46 -15.43
CA SER A 75 6.64 -28.46 -14.38
C SER A 75 5.65 -29.57 -14.79
N ARG A 76 4.60 -29.23 -15.54
CA ARG A 76 3.67 -30.22 -16.11
C ARG A 76 4.38 -31.10 -17.13
N ARG A 77 5.19 -30.53 -18.01
CA ARG A 77 5.97 -31.27 -19.02
C ARG A 77 7.03 -32.16 -18.39
N ASP A 78 7.71 -31.70 -17.34
CA ASP A 78 8.68 -32.52 -16.60
C ASP A 78 8.01 -33.75 -15.97
N ARG A 79 6.79 -33.59 -15.44
CA ARG A 79 5.99 -34.70 -14.91
C ARG A 79 5.50 -35.70 -15.97
N LEU A 80 5.36 -35.28 -17.23
CA LEU A 80 4.80 -36.08 -18.31
C LEU A 80 5.85 -36.63 -19.29
N ALA A 81 7.12 -36.21 -19.17
CA ALA A 81 8.18 -36.60 -20.10
C ALA A 81 8.78 -37.98 -19.77
N GLU A 82 8.73 -38.91 -20.72
CA GLU A 82 9.32 -40.27 -20.60
C GLU A 82 10.87 -40.29 -20.60
N GLY A 83 11.55 -39.18 -20.91
CA GLY A 83 13.02 -39.08 -20.86
C GLY A 83 13.56 -37.67 -21.08
N PHE A 84 14.87 -37.45 -20.89
CA PHE A 84 15.49 -36.11 -20.96
C PHE A 84 15.53 -35.50 -22.38
N ALA A 85 15.58 -36.35 -23.42
CA ALA A 85 15.64 -35.92 -24.82
C ALA A 85 14.29 -35.38 -25.33
N SER A 86 13.16 -35.91 -24.87
CA SER A 86 11.83 -35.37 -25.21
C SER A 86 11.57 -33.99 -24.59
N ARG A 87 12.27 -33.67 -23.49
CA ARG A 87 12.18 -32.37 -22.79
C ARG A 87 12.84 -31.22 -23.54
N LEU A 88 13.89 -31.53 -24.33
CA LEU A 88 14.70 -30.53 -25.04
C LEU A 88 14.26 -30.30 -26.49
N SER A 89 13.36 -31.14 -27.02
CA SER A 89 12.82 -31.01 -28.38
C SER A 89 11.62 -30.07 -28.49
N GLU A 90 11.00 -29.70 -27.36
CA GLU A 90 9.89 -28.75 -27.31
C GLU A 90 10.37 -27.33 -27.02
N ARG A 91 9.67 -26.32 -27.55
CA ARG A 91 9.98 -24.91 -27.25
C ARG A 91 9.85 -24.66 -25.74
N PRO A 92 10.83 -24.01 -25.09
CA PRO A 92 10.74 -23.64 -23.68
C PRO A 92 9.53 -22.74 -23.46
N ALA A 93 8.92 -22.80 -22.28
CA ALA A 93 7.62 -22.17 -22.04
C ALA A 93 7.66 -20.62 -22.10
N CYS A 94 8.83 -20.01 -21.87
CA CYS A 94 9.06 -18.59 -22.13
C CYS A 94 9.02 -18.23 -23.62
N ASP A 95 9.34 -19.17 -24.53
CA ASP A 95 9.20 -18.98 -25.97
C ASP A 95 7.74 -19.04 -26.44
N LEU A 96 6.80 -19.49 -25.58
CA LEU A 96 5.36 -19.47 -25.88
C LEU A 96 4.74 -18.10 -25.65
N LEU A 97 5.43 -17.21 -24.94
CA LEU A 97 5.02 -15.84 -24.70
C LEU A 97 5.88 -14.94 -25.59
N GLU A 98 5.37 -14.58 -26.77
CA GLU A 98 6.10 -13.72 -27.71
C GLU A 98 6.46 -12.36 -27.08
N GLU A 99 5.57 -11.84 -26.22
CA GLU A 99 5.73 -10.56 -25.53
C GLU A 99 5.32 -10.70 -24.04
N PRO A 100 6.18 -11.27 -23.18
CA PRO A 100 5.82 -11.60 -21.80
C PRO A 100 5.42 -10.37 -20.96
N GLY A 101 6.00 -9.20 -21.26
CA GLY A 101 5.63 -7.94 -20.60
C GLY A 101 4.19 -7.50 -20.89
N LEU A 102 3.70 -7.65 -22.14
CA LEU A 102 2.32 -7.33 -22.48
C LEU A 102 1.32 -8.27 -21.81
N ILE A 103 1.69 -9.55 -21.68
CA ILE A 103 0.86 -10.55 -21.01
C ILE A 103 0.74 -10.25 -19.51
N ASP A 104 1.85 -9.85 -18.87
CA ASP A 104 1.81 -9.43 -17.47
C ASP A 104 1.00 -8.15 -17.27
N GLU A 105 1.11 -7.18 -18.18
CA GLU A 105 0.30 -5.95 -18.14
C GLU A 105 -1.20 -6.27 -18.27
N ALA A 106 -1.57 -7.06 -19.28
CA ALA A 106 -2.95 -7.50 -19.48
C ALA A 106 -3.47 -8.30 -18.28
N THR A 107 -2.65 -9.16 -17.68
CA THR A 107 -3.01 -9.92 -16.49
C THR A 107 -3.20 -9.00 -15.28
N SER A 108 -2.38 -7.98 -15.14
CA SER A 108 -2.44 -7.01 -14.04
C SER A 108 -3.69 -6.14 -14.11
N LEU A 109 -4.04 -5.66 -15.31
CA LEU A 109 -5.29 -4.94 -15.56
C LEU A 109 -6.51 -5.84 -15.36
N LEU A 110 -6.45 -7.09 -15.82
CA LEU A 110 -7.50 -8.07 -15.59
C LEU A 110 -7.69 -8.34 -14.09
N ALA A 111 -6.61 -8.53 -13.34
CA ALA A 111 -6.67 -8.71 -11.89
C ALA A 111 -7.26 -7.48 -11.20
N ALA A 112 -6.84 -6.27 -11.59
CA ALA A 112 -7.40 -5.04 -11.06
C ALA A 112 -8.91 -4.92 -11.36
N ARG A 113 -9.35 -5.29 -12.56
CA ARG A 113 -10.77 -5.31 -12.92
C ARG A 113 -11.54 -6.31 -12.06
N LEU A 114 -11.05 -7.53 -11.93
CA LEU A 114 -11.71 -8.63 -11.21
C LEU A 114 -11.73 -8.44 -9.69
N PHE A 115 -10.70 -7.84 -9.10
CA PHE A 115 -10.54 -7.77 -7.64
C PHE A 115 -10.71 -6.36 -7.06
N HIS A 116 -10.60 -5.32 -7.88
CA HIS A 116 -10.73 -3.92 -7.46
C HIS A 116 -11.79 -3.13 -8.26
N GLY A 117 -12.21 -3.63 -9.42
CA GLY A 117 -13.06 -2.89 -10.36
C GLY A 117 -12.32 -1.74 -11.03
N GLY A 118 -11.01 -1.90 -11.25
CA GLY A 118 -10.19 -0.95 -12.00
C GLY A 118 -10.58 -0.87 -13.49
N PRO A 119 -10.17 0.20 -14.21
CA PRO A 119 -10.34 0.32 -15.65
C PRO A 119 -9.70 -0.83 -16.44
N SER A 120 -10.24 -1.12 -17.62
CA SER A 120 -9.69 -2.12 -18.54
C SER A 120 -8.44 -1.65 -19.27
N GLU A 121 -8.24 -0.32 -19.37
CA GLU A 121 -7.12 0.29 -20.09
C GLU A 121 -6.39 1.31 -19.19
N PRO A 122 -5.08 1.51 -19.40
CA PRO A 122 -4.32 2.55 -18.72
C PRO A 122 -4.86 3.96 -19.02
N GLY A 123 -4.62 4.89 -18.10
CA GLY A 123 -5.04 6.28 -18.26
C GLY A 123 -4.30 7.23 -17.31
N PRO A 124 -4.56 8.55 -17.38
CA PRO A 124 -3.90 9.54 -16.52
C PRO A 124 -4.14 9.27 -15.03
N ASP A 125 -5.33 8.81 -14.67
CA ASP A 125 -5.71 8.44 -13.30
C ASP A 125 -5.55 6.94 -13.00
N TRP A 126 -4.97 6.18 -13.95
CA TRP A 126 -4.78 4.74 -13.87
C TRP A 126 -3.47 4.31 -14.56
N SER A 127 -2.34 4.55 -13.90
CA SER A 127 -1.01 4.43 -14.51
C SER A 127 -0.22 3.21 -14.02
N PRO A 128 0.63 2.60 -14.87
CA PRO A 128 1.49 1.50 -14.45
C PRO A 128 2.51 1.97 -13.41
N VAL A 129 2.93 1.05 -12.54
CA VAL A 129 4.09 1.20 -11.68
C VAL A 129 5.01 -0.01 -11.85
N ASP A 130 6.29 0.25 -12.08
CA ASP A 130 7.31 -0.80 -12.15
C ASP A 130 7.80 -1.18 -10.74
N TRP A 131 8.28 -2.40 -10.57
CA TRP A 131 8.85 -2.87 -9.30
C TRP A 131 9.98 -1.99 -8.75
N GLY A 132 10.77 -1.37 -9.63
CA GLY A 132 11.83 -0.44 -9.21
C GLY A 132 11.32 0.88 -8.62
N ALA A 133 10.13 1.34 -9.03
CA ALA A 133 9.52 2.59 -8.56
C ALA A 133 8.40 2.38 -7.53
N TYR A 134 7.99 1.12 -7.32
CA TYR A 134 6.91 0.75 -6.42
C TYR A 134 7.13 1.24 -4.97
N PRO A 135 8.34 1.12 -4.36
CA PRO A 135 8.56 1.62 -3.01
C PRO A 135 8.26 3.12 -2.85
N GLU A 136 8.70 3.93 -3.79
CA GLU A 136 8.52 5.39 -3.74
C GLU A 136 7.09 5.79 -4.12
N GLU A 137 6.54 5.24 -5.21
CA GLU A 137 5.25 5.68 -5.73
C GLU A 137 4.06 5.13 -4.94
N VAL A 138 4.22 3.97 -4.28
CA VAL A 138 3.14 3.28 -3.56
C VAL A 138 3.44 3.19 -2.06
N VAL A 139 4.60 2.68 -1.65
CA VAL A 139 4.85 2.42 -0.22
C VAL A 139 5.02 3.73 0.57
N ASP A 140 5.88 4.64 0.13
CA ASP A 140 6.07 5.94 0.79
C ASP A 140 4.76 6.74 0.79
N ARG A 141 4.09 6.80 -0.37
CA ARG A 141 2.80 7.51 -0.48
C ARG A 141 1.73 6.91 0.43
N LYS A 142 1.67 5.58 0.57
CA LYS A 142 0.75 4.90 1.49
C LYS A 142 1.00 5.38 2.91
N TRP A 143 2.24 5.31 3.36
CA TRP A 143 2.58 5.70 4.72
C TRP A 143 2.29 7.16 4.99
N ARG A 144 2.58 8.06 4.04
CA ARG A 144 2.27 9.49 4.22
C ARG A 144 0.76 9.75 4.29
N LEU A 145 -0.06 9.05 3.52
CA LEU A 145 -1.53 9.15 3.59
C LEU A 145 -2.07 8.64 4.94
N GLU A 146 -1.57 7.50 5.41
CA GLU A 146 -1.94 6.93 6.71
C GLU A 146 -1.50 7.84 7.87
N ALA A 147 -0.26 8.35 7.82
CA ALA A 147 0.26 9.32 8.80
C ALA A 147 -0.56 10.62 8.79
N ALA A 148 -0.94 11.14 7.62
CA ALA A 148 -1.77 12.33 7.52
C ALA A 148 -3.17 12.12 8.10
N ARG A 149 -3.76 10.94 7.91
CA ARG A 149 -5.04 10.59 8.52
C ARG A 149 -4.92 10.55 10.05
N LEU A 150 -3.88 9.91 10.57
CA LEU A 150 -3.64 9.85 12.02
C LEU A 150 -3.55 11.24 12.63
N HIS A 151 -2.75 12.13 12.01
CA HIS A 151 -2.62 13.51 12.48
C HIS A 151 -3.94 14.27 12.48
N ARG A 152 -4.72 14.17 11.40
CA ARG A 152 -6.04 14.82 11.32
C ARG A 152 -6.98 14.35 12.43
N VAL A 153 -7.05 13.03 12.67
CA VAL A 153 -7.88 12.48 13.75
C VAL A 153 -7.40 12.98 15.11
N LEU A 154 -6.09 13.04 15.35
CA LEU A 154 -5.52 13.56 16.60
C LEU A 154 -5.73 15.07 16.81
N ASP A 155 -5.83 15.84 15.71
CA ASP A 155 -6.15 17.28 15.71
C ASP A 155 -7.63 17.55 16.04
N GLU A 156 -8.53 16.67 15.61
CA GLU A 156 -9.97 16.76 15.93
C GLU A 156 -10.26 16.46 17.41
N GLN A 157 -9.35 15.79 18.11
CA GLN A 157 -9.49 15.51 19.53
C GLN A 157 -9.12 16.74 20.38
N PRO A 158 -9.89 17.09 21.43
CA PRO A 158 -9.51 18.14 22.36
C PRO A 158 -8.10 17.91 22.93
N HIS A 159 -7.28 18.96 22.99
CA HIS A 159 -6.04 18.88 23.77
C HIS A 159 -6.41 18.85 25.25
N PRO A 160 -5.79 18.00 26.10
CA PRO A 160 -6.02 18.03 27.54
C PRO A 160 -5.75 19.42 28.15
N ASP A 161 -4.91 20.23 27.51
CA ASP A 161 -4.54 21.59 27.93
C ASP A 161 -5.32 22.70 27.21
N ALA A 162 -6.34 22.38 26.41
CA ALA A 162 -7.20 23.39 25.82
C ALA A 162 -8.07 24.02 26.92
N GLU A 163 -7.58 25.11 27.52
CA GLU A 163 -8.36 25.92 28.45
C GLU A 163 -9.72 26.25 27.80
N PRO A 164 -10.85 25.98 28.47
CA PRO A 164 -12.15 26.41 27.97
C PRO A 164 -12.12 27.92 27.78
N ALA A 165 -12.48 28.38 26.59
CA ALA A 165 -12.53 29.80 26.25
C ALA A 165 -13.26 30.56 27.38
N PRO A 166 -12.73 31.70 27.87
CA PRO A 166 -13.34 32.43 28.96
C PRO A 166 -14.76 32.79 28.57
N VAL A 167 -15.72 32.23 29.31
CA VAL A 167 -17.14 32.58 29.20
C VAL A 167 -17.23 34.09 29.41
N PRO A 168 -17.73 34.88 28.44
CA PRO A 168 -17.83 36.32 28.62
C PRO A 168 -18.72 36.63 29.83
N PRO A 169 -18.30 37.52 30.74
CA PRO A 169 -19.10 37.85 31.91
C PRO A 169 -20.42 38.49 31.48
N GLU A 170 -21.49 37.98 32.07
CA GLU A 170 -22.87 38.44 31.90
C GLU A 170 -22.98 39.95 32.16
N PRO A 171 -23.65 40.74 31.30
CA PRO A 171 -23.60 42.20 31.40
C PRO A 171 -24.41 42.69 32.60
N ALA A 172 -23.70 43.29 33.57
CA ALA A 172 -24.30 44.10 34.62
C ALA A 172 -24.97 45.36 34.04
N GLN A 173 -26.10 45.74 34.63
CA GLN A 173 -27.01 46.82 34.21
C GLN A 173 -26.32 48.20 34.18
N PRO A 174 -26.70 49.11 33.27
CA PRO A 174 -26.03 50.40 33.09
C PRO A 174 -26.55 51.49 34.03
N ALA A 175 -25.64 52.20 34.70
CA ALA A 175 -25.84 53.55 35.23
C ALA A 175 -25.47 54.60 34.14
N PRO A 176 -26.06 55.81 34.14
CA PRO A 176 -26.13 56.66 32.95
C PRO A 176 -24.81 57.38 32.63
N ALA A 177 -24.38 57.27 31.37
CA ALA A 177 -23.27 58.03 30.79
C ALA A 177 -23.73 59.38 30.22
N GLN A 178 -22.88 60.39 30.42
CA GLN A 178 -22.87 61.67 29.71
C GLN A 178 -22.40 61.47 28.25
N PRO A 179 -22.66 62.42 27.31
CA PRO A 179 -22.55 62.19 25.88
C PRO A 179 -21.11 62.26 25.31
N ASP A 180 -20.86 61.35 24.36
CA ASP A 180 -19.66 61.12 23.54
C ASP A 180 -19.15 62.32 22.70
N PRO A 181 -17.92 62.19 22.18
CA PRO A 181 -17.73 62.24 20.73
C PRO A 181 -17.15 60.94 20.13
N ALA A 182 -17.47 60.75 18.84
CA ALA A 182 -17.40 59.59 17.94
C ALA A 182 -16.10 58.73 17.88
N PRO A 183 -16.21 57.46 17.38
CA PRO A 183 -15.20 56.40 17.55
C PRO A 183 -14.20 56.29 16.39
N PRO A 184 -12.99 55.71 16.62
CA PRO A 184 -12.23 55.02 15.58
C PRO A 184 -12.79 53.61 15.35
N GLY A 185 -12.81 53.16 14.09
CA GLY A 185 -13.48 51.94 13.63
C GLY A 185 -12.97 50.62 14.25
N PRO A 186 -13.76 49.53 14.14
CA PRO A 186 -13.46 48.27 14.78
C PRO A 186 -12.24 47.61 14.14
N VAL A 187 -11.17 47.46 14.91
CA VAL A 187 -10.17 46.43 14.68
C VAL A 187 -10.86 45.09 14.89
N ALA A 188 -11.17 44.40 13.79
CA ALA A 188 -11.55 43.01 13.81
C ALA A 188 -10.40 42.23 14.44
N ALA A 189 -10.53 41.87 15.72
CA ALA A 189 -9.75 40.81 16.32
C ALA A 189 -10.13 39.53 15.58
N GLY A 190 -9.36 39.22 14.54
CA GLY A 190 -9.48 37.94 13.86
C GLY A 190 -9.30 36.85 14.89
N CYS A 191 -10.32 36.02 15.08
CA CYS A 191 -10.15 34.70 15.64
C CYS A 191 -9.17 33.97 14.70
N VAL A 192 -7.88 34.05 15.00
CA VAL A 192 -6.88 33.19 14.39
C VAL A 192 -7.23 31.81 14.90
N ALA A 193 -7.87 30.99 14.05
CA ALA A 193 -7.93 29.56 14.27
C ALA A 193 -6.49 29.10 14.59
N PRO A 194 -6.25 28.31 15.64
CA PRO A 194 -4.90 27.85 15.94
C PRO A 194 -4.30 27.23 14.68
N GLU A 195 -3.11 27.70 14.27
CA GLU A 195 -2.40 27.07 13.16
C GLU A 195 -2.26 25.58 13.46
N PRO A 196 -2.52 24.69 12.48
CA PRO A 196 -2.40 23.26 12.70
C PRO A 196 -0.96 22.96 13.13
N ALA A 197 -0.81 22.46 14.35
CA ALA A 197 0.50 22.15 14.90
C ALA A 197 1.22 21.13 14.01
N ALA A 198 2.52 21.32 13.82
CA ALA A 198 3.30 20.53 12.87
C ALA A 198 3.17 19.01 13.12
N PRO A 199 3.08 18.18 12.06
CA PRO A 199 2.91 16.74 12.19
C PRO A 199 4.21 16.07 12.63
N THR A 200 4.38 15.84 13.93
CA THR A 200 5.56 15.20 14.52
C THR A 200 5.20 13.87 15.17
N LEU A 201 6.12 12.91 15.12
CA LEU A 201 5.94 11.61 15.78
C LEU A 201 5.93 11.77 17.30
N ALA A 202 6.72 12.72 17.83
CA ALA A 202 6.73 13.05 19.25
C ALA A 202 5.33 13.42 19.77
N ARG A 203 4.57 14.20 19.01
CA ARG A 203 3.19 14.57 19.34
C ARG A 203 2.25 13.38 19.34
N VAL A 204 2.38 12.46 18.38
CA VAL A 204 1.58 11.23 18.36
C VAL A 204 1.85 10.41 19.61
N MET A 205 3.12 10.20 19.96
CA MET A 205 3.50 9.46 21.16
C MET A 205 2.98 10.15 22.42
N GLU A 206 3.18 11.46 22.56
CA GLU A 206 2.68 12.24 23.69
C GLU A 206 1.18 12.06 23.88
N ARG A 207 0.39 12.22 22.80
CA ARG A 207 -1.06 12.06 22.85
C ARG A 207 -1.46 10.67 23.29
N LEU A 208 -0.88 9.62 22.69
CA LEU A 208 -1.20 8.23 23.04
C LEU A 208 -0.76 7.84 24.47
N THR A 209 0.25 8.51 25.01
CA THR A 209 0.71 8.31 26.41
C THR A 209 0.07 9.25 27.42
N ALA A 210 -0.68 10.26 26.97
CA ALA A 210 -1.30 11.24 27.85
C ALA A 210 -2.38 10.55 28.70
N ALA A 211 -2.08 10.31 29.97
CA ALA A 211 -3.06 9.82 30.92
C ALA A 211 -4.10 10.93 31.16
N PRO A 212 -5.39 10.73 30.87
CA PRO A 212 -6.40 11.52 31.53
C PRO A 212 -6.27 11.18 33.01
N ASP A 213 -6.18 12.19 33.87
CA ASP A 213 -6.00 12.08 35.34
C ASP A 213 -7.13 11.27 36.06
N ARG A 214 -8.01 10.57 35.32
CA ARG A 214 -9.14 9.77 35.77
C ARG A 214 -9.46 8.50 34.95
N ALA A 215 -8.65 8.11 33.95
CA ALA A 215 -8.95 6.97 33.08
C ALA A 215 -7.90 5.84 33.17
N PRO A 216 -8.29 4.56 33.00
CA PRO A 216 -7.35 3.49 32.74
C PRO A 216 -6.53 3.76 31.47
N THR A 217 -5.28 3.30 31.44
CA THR A 217 -4.38 3.35 30.29
C THR A 217 -5.07 2.82 29.03
N GLY A 218 -5.06 3.60 27.93
CA GLY A 218 -5.53 3.15 26.60
C GLY A 218 -6.84 3.75 26.07
N GLU A 219 -7.64 4.51 26.85
CA GLU A 219 -8.93 5.06 26.38
C GLU A 219 -8.80 5.99 25.16
N LEU A 220 -7.81 6.89 25.13
CA LEU A 220 -7.57 7.76 23.97
C LEU A 220 -7.18 6.95 22.71
N GLY A 221 -6.38 5.89 22.89
CA GLY A 221 -6.02 4.99 21.80
C GLY A 221 -7.25 4.30 21.20
N GLU A 222 -8.20 3.89 22.05
CA GLU A 222 -9.47 3.32 21.60
C GLU A 222 -10.34 4.35 20.88
N GLU A 223 -10.44 5.59 21.37
CA GLU A 223 -11.19 6.67 20.70
C GLU A 223 -10.61 7.01 19.32
N VAL A 224 -9.29 7.19 19.23
CA VAL A 224 -8.59 7.42 17.96
C VAL A 224 -8.79 6.24 17.00
N ALA A 225 -8.73 5.00 17.50
CA ALA A 225 -9.00 3.81 16.72
C ALA A 225 -10.43 3.77 16.16
N VAL A 226 -11.44 4.19 16.94
CA VAL A 226 -12.83 4.29 16.48
C VAL A 226 -12.96 5.33 15.38
N LEU A 227 -12.36 6.51 15.54
CA LEU A 227 -12.40 7.57 14.54
C LEU A 227 -11.71 7.18 13.23
N LEU A 228 -10.53 6.55 13.32
CA LEU A 228 -9.84 5.98 12.15
C LEU A 228 -10.72 4.95 11.43
N SER A 229 -11.41 4.10 12.18
CA SER A 229 -12.32 3.09 11.63
C SER A 229 -13.50 3.73 10.89
N VAL A 230 -14.09 4.78 11.46
CA VAL A 230 -15.20 5.53 10.83
C VAL A 230 -14.73 6.21 9.55
N GLU A 231 -13.56 6.85 9.58
CA GLU A 231 -13.01 7.55 8.42
C GLU A 231 -12.68 6.59 7.28
N LEU A 232 -12.03 5.46 7.57
CA LEU A 232 -11.77 4.42 6.57
C LEU A 232 -13.07 3.82 6.01
N ALA A 233 -14.07 3.57 6.86
CA ALA A 233 -15.36 3.06 6.39
C ALA A 233 -16.07 4.04 5.43
N ARG A 234 -15.94 5.35 5.67
CA ARG A 234 -16.45 6.40 4.76
C ARG A 234 -15.70 6.39 3.43
N GLU A 235 -14.38 6.37 3.45
CA GLU A 235 -13.58 6.31 2.22
C GLU A 235 -13.86 5.04 1.41
N GLU A 236 -13.96 3.89 2.08
CA GLU A 236 -14.31 2.64 1.42
C GLU A 236 -15.73 2.64 0.86
N ALA A 237 -16.67 3.34 1.49
CA ALA A 237 -18.02 3.52 0.95
C ALA A 237 -18.00 4.42 -0.30
N LEU A 238 -17.25 5.53 -0.27
CA LEU A 238 -17.07 6.43 -1.42
C LEU A 238 -16.42 5.71 -2.59
N HIS A 239 -15.29 5.04 -2.35
CA HIS A 239 -14.58 4.26 -3.36
C HIS A 239 -15.49 3.18 -3.98
N ARG A 240 -16.25 2.44 -3.16
CA ARG A 240 -17.22 1.45 -3.68
C ARG A 240 -18.37 2.11 -4.47
N ALA A 241 -18.77 3.33 -4.15
CA ALA A 241 -19.77 4.05 -4.94
C ALA A 241 -19.22 4.46 -6.30
N GLU A 242 -18.00 4.97 -6.34
CA GLU A 242 -17.29 5.33 -7.59
C GLU A 242 -17.08 4.11 -8.48
N THR A 243 -16.57 2.99 -7.94
CA THR A 243 -16.36 1.76 -8.70
C THR A 243 -17.68 1.24 -9.30
N ARG A 244 -18.80 1.31 -8.57
CA ARG A 244 -20.13 0.98 -9.10
C ARG A 244 -20.59 1.95 -10.18
N ALA A 245 -20.30 3.24 -10.04
CA ALA A 245 -20.64 4.23 -11.06
C ALA A 245 -19.87 3.99 -12.36
N ARG A 246 -18.57 3.68 -12.27
CA ARG A 246 -17.72 3.32 -13.42
C ARG A 246 -18.21 2.05 -14.13
N GLY A 247 -18.55 0.98 -13.39
CA GLY A 247 -19.09 -0.25 -13.97
C GLY A 247 -20.40 -0.02 -14.74
N ARG A 248 -21.28 0.88 -14.26
CA ARG A 248 -22.52 1.27 -14.99
C ARG A 248 -22.26 2.11 -16.24
N ALA A 249 -21.20 2.92 -16.25
CA ALA A 249 -20.83 3.73 -17.41
C ALA A 249 -20.19 2.87 -18.51
N GLY A 250 -19.32 1.91 -18.15
CA GLY A 250 -18.73 0.96 -19.09
C GLY A 250 -19.77 0.10 -19.80
N GLY A 251 -20.77 -0.41 -19.07
CA GLY A 251 -21.86 -1.20 -19.65
C GLY A 251 -22.79 -0.44 -20.61
N ARG A 252 -22.76 0.91 -20.62
CA ARG A 252 -23.53 1.73 -21.59
C ARG A 252 -22.75 2.05 -22.86
N ALA A 253 -21.42 1.94 -22.85
CA ALA A 253 -20.58 2.22 -24.02
C ALA A 253 -20.43 1.01 -24.97
N GLY A 254 -20.85 -0.20 -24.53
CA GLY A 254 -20.73 -1.46 -25.28
C GLY A 254 -21.81 -1.73 -26.35
N GLU A 255 -22.81 -0.86 -26.53
CA GLU A 255 -23.83 -1.01 -27.60
C GLU A 255 -23.37 -0.32 -28.90
N GLY A 256 -22.27 -0.78 -29.49
CA GLY A 256 -21.81 -0.41 -30.84
C GLY A 256 -21.73 -1.64 -31.77
N PRO A 257 -21.94 -1.52 -33.10
CA PRO A 257 -22.05 -2.68 -33.97
C PRO A 257 -20.71 -3.44 -34.04
N ALA A 258 -20.83 -4.75 -33.85
CA ALA A 258 -19.76 -5.74 -33.68
C ALA A 258 -18.54 -5.59 -34.61
N SER A 259 -17.37 -5.46 -33.99
CA SER A 259 -16.09 -5.90 -34.56
C SER A 259 -15.20 -6.45 -33.44
N GLY A 260 -15.04 -7.78 -33.44
CA GLY A 260 -13.86 -8.50 -32.92
C GLY A 260 -13.55 -8.49 -31.42
N GLY A 261 -14.14 -9.43 -30.67
CA GLY A 261 -13.44 -10.11 -29.56
C GLY A 261 -13.48 -9.50 -28.15
N GLY A 262 -14.49 -8.69 -27.81
CA GLY A 262 -14.63 -8.10 -26.46
C GLY A 262 -15.23 -9.06 -25.41
N ASP A 263 -14.63 -9.05 -24.21
CA ASP A 263 -14.92 -9.83 -22.99
C ASP A 263 -16.36 -9.71 -22.44
N LEU A 264 -17.36 -10.18 -23.19
CA LEU A 264 -18.76 -10.25 -22.75
C LEU A 264 -18.99 -11.01 -21.43
N TRP A 265 -17.99 -11.74 -20.93
CA TRP A 265 -18.11 -12.65 -19.79
C TRP A 265 -17.69 -11.98 -18.48
N ILE A 266 -17.02 -10.82 -18.53
CA ILE A 266 -16.41 -10.17 -17.36
C ILE A 266 -17.12 -8.84 -17.02
N ASP A 267 -17.85 -8.24 -17.97
CA ASP A 267 -18.55 -6.95 -17.85
C ASP A 267 -19.72 -6.91 -16.83
N GLY A 268 -19.89 -7.97 -16.03
CA GLY A 268 -20.86 -8.04 -14.94
C GLY A 268 -20.31 -8.55 -13.61
N CYS A 269 -19.02 -8.89 -13.51
CA CYS A 269 -18.45 -9.39 -12.26
C CYS A 269 -18.19 -8.25 -11.29
N ALA A 270 -18.97 -8.19 -10.21
CA ALA A 270 -18.58 -7.43 -9.03
C ALA A 270 -17.23 -7.94 -8.50
N PRO A 271 -16.39 -7.09 -7.87
CA PRO A 271 -15.09 -7.51 -7.36
C PRO A 271 -15.20 -8.78 -6.52
N LEU A 272 -14.37 -9.79 -6.82
CA LEU A 272 -14.50 -11.13 -6.26
C LEU A 272 -14.05 -11.24 -4.79
N PHE A 273 -13.41 -10.22 -4.22
CA PHE A 273 -13.01 -10.27 -2.82
C PHE A 273 -14.18 -9.94 -1.88
N PRO A 274 -14.50 -10.82 -0.91
CA PRO A 274 -15.31 -10.43 0.23
C PRO A 274 -14.59 -9.29 0.98
N PRO A 275 -15.34 -8.41 1.68
CA PRO A 275 -14.72 -7.40 2.53
C PRO A 275 -13.70 -8.08 3.45
N GLN A 276 -12.49 -7.51 3.54
CA GLN A 276 -11.50 -8.00 4.50
C GLN A 276 -12.18 -8.10 5.88
N PRO A 277 -11.89 -9.15 6.67
CA PRO A 277 -12.41 -9.23 8.02
C PRO A 277 -12.09 -7.91 8.74
N PRO A 278 -13.06 -7.32 9.47
CA PRO A 278 -12.87 -6.01 10.08
C PRO A 278 -11.65 -6.10 10.99
N ARG A 279 -10.61 -5.35 10.66
CA ARG A 279 -9.45 -5.23 11.53
C ARG A 279 -9.91 -4.67 12.86
N THR A 280 -9.33 -5.15 13.95
CA THR A 280 -9.62 -4.56 15.25
C THR A 280 -9.17 -3.10 15.23
N GLY A 281 -9.87 -2.21 15.97
CA GLY A 281 -9.50 -0.78 16.00
C GLY A 281 -8.04 -0.57 16.40
N ARG A 282 -7.53 -1.40 17.32
CA ARG A 282 -6.13 -1.40 17.77
C ARG A 282 -5.14 -1.73 16.66
N GLU A 283 -5.42 -2.75 15.85
CA GLU A 283 -4.58 -3.06 14.67
C GLU A 283 -4.54 -1.89 13.69
N LEU A 284 -5.68 -1.21 13.48
CA LEU A 284 -5.72 -0.03 12.61
C LEU A 284 -4.86 1.10 13.17
N LEU A 285 -4.96 1.39 14.47
CA LEU A 285 -4.12 2.41 15.10
C LEU A 285 -2.63 2.04 15.00
N ALA A 286 -2.26 0.78 15.26
CA ALA A 286 -0.89 0.30 15.14
C ALA A 286 -0.33 0.45 13.71
N ASP A 287 -1.13 0.16 12.67
CA ASP A 287 -0.75 0.38 11.27
C ASP A 287 -0.47 1.87 11.00
N HIS A 288 -1.31 2.77 11.50
CA HIS A 288 -1.16 4.22 11.29
C HIS A 288 0.04 4.80 12.06
N VAL A 289 0.29 4.32 13.28
CA VAL A 289 1.49 4.67 14.04
C VAL A 289 2.74 4.15 13.33
N THR A 290 2.71 2.91 12.83
CA THR A 290 3.81 2.33 12.02
C THR A 290 4.10 3.19 10.81
N ALA A 291 3.07 3.62 10.07
CA ALA A 291 3.21 4.53 8.94
C ALA A 291 3.89 5.85 9.34
N MET A 292 3.46 6.46 10.44
CA MET A 292 4.07 7.69 10.96
C MET A 292 5.55 7.50 11.34
N VAL A 293 5.90 6.38 11.98
CA VAL A 293 7.29 6.04 12.31
C VAL A 293 8.12 5.86 11.04
N CYS A 294 7.60 5.16 10.03
CA CYS A 294 8.28 4.97 8.75
C CYS A 294 8.53 6.31 8.05
N CYS A 295 7.56 7.22 7.99
CA CYS A 295 7.74 8.55 7.41
C CYS A 295 8.79 9.36 8.19
N ALA A 296 8.77 9.33 9.52
CA ALA A 296 9.78 10.00 10.34
C ALA A 296 11.19 9.43 10.09
N ALA A 297 11.33 8.11 9.94
CA ALA A 297 12.60 7.46 9.63
C ALA A 297 13.13 7.85 8.25
N ILE A 298 12.27 7.91 7.23
CA ILE A 298 12.63 8.36 5.88
C ILE A 298 13.11 9.81 5.92
N ASP A 299 12.34 10.69 6.56
CA ASP A 299 12.60 12.13 6.53
C ASP A 299 13.79 12.56 7.41
N THR A 300 14.17 11.77 8.42
CA THR A 300 15.15 12.21 9.44
C THR A 300 16.35 11.29 9.63
N ALA A 301 16.26 10.00 9.28
CA ALA A 301 17.29 9.00 9.53
C ALA A 301 17.88 8.38 8.24
N GLY A 302 17.46 8.86 7.06
CA GLY A 302 17.93 8.31 5.78
C GLY A 302 17.44 6.88 5.52
N ALA A 303 16.33 6.49 6.14
CA ALA A 303 15.65 5.25 5.78
C ALA A 303 15.02 5.38 4.39
N ALA A 304 14.72 4.24 3.77
CA ALA A 304 14.05 4.17 2.48
C ALA A 304 12.80 3.28 2.55
N PRO A 305 11.75 3.57 1.78
CA PRO A 305 10.69 2.61 1.55
C PRO A 305 11.24 1.40 0.79
N GLY A 306 10.65 0.24 1.03
CA GLY A 306 10.96 -1.01 0.37
C GLY A 306 9.74 -1.89 0.25
N LEU A 307 9.90 -2.99 -0.48
CA LEU A 307 8.85 -3.98 -0.69
C LEU A 307 9.38 -5.37 -0.36
N ASP A 308 8.68 -6.06 0.51
CA ASP A 308 8.78 -7.49 0.75
C ASP A 308 7.56 -8.16 0.10
N TRP A 309 7.76 -9.16 -0.74
CA TRP A 309 6.65 -9.75 -1.51
C TRP A 309 5.72 -10.61 -0.65
N LEU A 310 6.20 -11.07 0.52
CA LEU A 310 5.41 -11.85 1.47
C LEU A 310 4.69 -10.95 2.47
N ASP A 311 5.38 -9.91 2.93
CA ASP A 311 4.92 -9.05 4.03
C ASP A 311 4.36 -7.69 3.56
N GLY A 312 4.66 -7.28 2.34
CA GLY A 312 4.25 -6.01 1.73
C GLY A 312 5.25 -4.87 2.03
N PRO A 313 4.76 -3.64 2.28
CA PRO A 313 5.58 -2.49 2.66
C PRO A 313 6.64 -2.81 3.73
N ALA A 314 7.90 -2.43 3.48
CA ALA A 314 9.02 -2.69 4.38
C ALA A 314 9.91 -1.45 4.54
N LEU A 315 10.34 -1.16 5.77
CA LEU A 315 11.29 -0.07 6.03
C LEU A 315 12.73 -0.58 5.88
N LEU A 316 13.53 0.11 5.06
CA LEU A 316 14.94 -0.19 4.85
C LEU A 316 15.82 0.83 5.57
N VAL A 317 16.73 0.36 6.42
CA VAL A 317 17.73 1.19 7.10
C VAL A 317 19.12 0.67 6.70
N GLY A 318 19.92 1.51 6.06
CA GLY A 318 21.21 1.07 5.50
C GLY A 318 21.08 -0.06 4.47
N GLY A 319 19.98 -0.08 3.70
CA GLY A 319 19.68 -1.12 2.71
C GLY A 319 19.19 -2.46 3.29
N ARG A 320 18.97 -2.56 4.61
CA ARG A 320 18.48 -3.78 5.27
C ARG A 320 17.09 -3.56 5.83
N ARG A 321 16.23 -4.57 5.69
CA ARG A 321 14.88 -4.55 6.26
C ARG A 321 14.92 -4.54 7.78
N ARG A 322 14.11 -3.66 8.39
CA ARG A 322 13.80 -3.66 9.83
C ARG A 322 12.45 -4.32 10.07
N ALA A 323 12.44 -5.41 10.82
CA ALA A 323 11.23 -6.18 11.16
C ALA A 323 10.88 -6.12 12.66
N ASP A 324 11.70 -5.44 13.45
CA ASP A 324 11.62 -5.33 14.91
C ASP A 324 10.75 -4.16 15.40
N LEU A 325 10.12 -3.42 14.47
CA LEU A 325 9.27 -2.26 14.79
C LEU A 325 7.89 -2.65 15.37
N ALA A 326 7.40 -3.86 15.09
CA ALA A 326 6.05 -4.27 15.47
C ALA A 326 5.83 -4.24 16.99
N TYR A 327 6.76 -4.79 17.77
CA TYR A 327 6.64 -4.83 19.23
C TYR A 327 6.64 -3.42 19.87
N PRO A 328 7.59 -2.51 19.55
CA PRO A 328 7.56 -1.15 20.06
C PRO A 328 6.28 -0.36 19.77
N VAL A 329 5.70 -0.56 18.59
CA VAL A 329 4.43 0.10 18.23
C VAL A 329 3.25 -0.50 19.00
N LEU A 330 3.20 -1.82 19.15
CA LEU A 330 2.14 -2.47 19.93
C LEU A 330 2.17 -2.05 21.40
N SER A 331 3.36 -1.97 22.01
CA SER A 331 3.50 -1.50 23.40
C SER A 331 2.97 -0.07 23.59
N LEU A 332 3.19 0.82 22.62
CA LEU A 332 2.60 2.16 22.65
C LEU A 332 1.08 2.14 22.52
N VAL A 333 0.53 1.33 21.60
CA VAL A 333 -0.90 1.32 21.27
C VAL A 333 -1.74 0.58 22.30
N GLU A 334 -1.22 -0.50 22.87
CA GLU A 334 -1.93 -1.37 23.80
C GLU A 334 -1.71 -0.95 25.25
N ASP A 335 -0.48 -0.64 25.64
CA ASP A 335 -0.11 -0.35 27.03
C ASP A 335 0.04 1.14 27.31
N GLY A 336 0.05 1.99 26.27
CA GLY A 336 0.41 3.40 26.39
C GLY A 336 1.89 3.61 26.74
N ASP A 337 2.74 2.59 26.55
CA ASP A 337 4.17 2.64 26.85
C ASP A 337 4.99 3.02 25.61
N ALA A 338 5.51 4.25 25.64
CA ALA A 338 6.35 4.78 24.58
C ALA A 338 7.84 4.41 24.72
N GLU A 339 8.30 3.85 25.84
CA GLU A 339 9.73 3.58 26.06
C GLU A 339 10.36 2.65 25.02
N PRO A 340 9.77 1.50 24.66
CA PRO A 340 10.34 0.62 23.64
C PRO A 340 10.47 1.33 22.29
N LEU A 341 9.50 2.17 21.93
CA LEU A 341 9.54 2.94 20.70
C LEU A 341 10.61 4.01 20.74
N ARG A 342 10.76 4.76 21.84
CA ARG A 342 11.86 5.74 21.99
C ARG A 342 13.23 5.09 21.87
N ALA A 343 13.42 3.91 22.46
CA ALA A 343 14.67 3.15 22.36
C ALA A 343 14.96 2.78 20.89
N TRP A 344 13.98 2.20 20.19
CA TRP A 344 14.12 1.84 18.77
C TRP A 344 14.43 3.06 17.89
N LEU A 345 13.75 4.19 18.11
CA LEU A 345 13.99 5.43 17.38
C LEU A 345 15.43 5.94 17.61
N GLY A 346 15.93 5.84 18.85
CA GLY A 346 17.30 6.21 19.19
C GLY A 346 18.35 5.34 18.51
N GLU A 347 18.13 4.03 18.42
CA GLU A 347 19.01 3.09 17.72
C GLU A 347 19.08 3.35 16.21
N VAL A 348 17.94 3.69 15.59
CA VAL A 348 17.86 4.01 14.16
C VAL A 348 18.36 5.43 13.87
N GLY A 349 18.32 6.33 14.86
CA GLY A 349 18.66 7.75 14.71
C GLY A 349 17.49 8.62 14.21
N VAL A 350 16.24 8.18 14.42
CA VAL A 350 15.03 8.92 14.02
C VAL A 350 14.80 10.10 14.96
N ARG A 351 14.52 11.28 14.39
CA ARG A 351 14.26 12.52 15.12
C ARG A 351 12.75 12.78 15.21
N ALA A 352 12.11 12.22 16.23
CA ALA A 352 10.66 12.25 16.40
C ALA A 352 10.05 13.65 16.51
N GLU A 353 10.84 14.64 16.95
CA GLU A 353 10.46 16.03 17.12
C GLU A 353 10.47 16.84 15.81
N LYS A 354 11.08 16.32 14.74
CA LYS A 354 11.11 17.01 13.45
C LYS A 354 9.78 16.82 12.72
N PRO A 355 9.30 17.85 12.00
CA PRO A 355 8.09 17.73 11.20
C PRO A 355 8.30 16.71 10.09
N VAL A 356 7.31 15.83 9.92
CA VAL A 356 7.24 14.86 8.83
C VAL A 356 6.53 15.49 7.65
N ARG A 357 7.00 15.24 6.43
CA ARG A 357 6.34 15.72 5.22
C ARG A 357 5.11 14.85 4.96
N LEU A 358 3.93 15.43 5.09
CA LEU A 358 2.68 14.78 4.72
C LEU A 358 2.27 15.17 3.30
N VAL A 359 1.38 14.39 2.68
CA VAL A 359 0.93 14.54 1.29
C VAL A 359 -0.03 15.70 1.12
#